data_AF-A0A1C3NUS2-F1
#
_entry.id   AF-A0A1C3NUS2-F1
#
_cell.length_a   1.000
_cell.length_b   1.000
_cell.length_c   1.000
_cell.angle_alpha   90.00
_cell.angle_beta   90.00
_cell.angle_gamma   90.00
#
_symmetry.space_group_name_H-M   'P 1'
#
loop_
_entity.id
_entity.type
_entity.pdbx_description
1 polymer ?
#
loop_
_entity_poly.entity_id
_entity_poly.type
_entity_poly.pdbx_seq_one_letter_code
_entity_poly.pdbx_strand_id
1 'polypeptide(L)'
;MWVCLHEQTHRIQFTAVPWLRQHLEDEIGAFIEATDLDPEVLAERVKSAVTAVRGAVLDRGPNATSIVEALQTPAQRQVLDRLQALMTLLEGHADQVMDAVGPKVVPTVTEIRSRFDSRRGGGSPIDRFVRRLLGLDLKLLQYRQGGAFVRAVVAEAGVDAFNLVWQSPETLPTRAELVDPGAWMQRVLGSRPSLSA
;
A
#
# COMPACT_ATOMS: atom_id res chain seq x y z
N MET A 1 16.08 -14.85 -9.50
CA MET A 1 16.58 -14.75 -8.11
C MET A 1 15.95 -13.59 -7.33
N TRP A 2 15.96 -12.33 -7.81
CA TRP A 2 15.27 -11.20 -7.14
C TRP A 2 13.79 -11.45 -6.87
N VAL A 3 13.04 -11.86 -7.91
CA VAL A 3 11.61 -12.16 -7.81
C VAL A 3 11.36 -13.29 -6.82
N CYS A 4 12.15 -14.37 -6.89
CA CYS A 4 12.02 -15.49 -5.96
C CYS A 4 12.28 -15.06 -4.51
N LEU A 5 13.30 -14.24 -4.26
CA LEU A 5 13.61 -13.75 -2.92
C LEU A 5 12.50 -12.81 -2.41
N HIS A 6 11.98 -11.93 -3.27
CA HIS A 6 10.83 -11.07 -2.97
C HIS A 6 9.57 -11.89 -2.64
N GLU A 7 9.28 -12.93 -3.44
CA GLU A 7 8.17 -13.86 -3.18
C GLU A 7 8.38 -14.67 -1.89
N GLN A 8 9.61 -15.09 -1.57
CA GLN A 8 9.90 -15.74 -0.29
C GLN A 8 9.75 -14.77 0.88
N THR A 9 10.14 -13.50 0.74
CA THR A 9 9.91 -12.50 1.80
C THR A 9 8.42 -12.35 2.09
N HIS A 10 7.59 -12.23 1.05
CA HIS A 10 6.14 -12.22 1.22
C HIS A 10 5.63 -13.50 1.88
N ARG A 11 6.10 -14.67 1.44
CA ARG A 11 5.73 -15.95 2.07
C ARG A 11 6.08 -15.95 3.56
N ILE A 12 7.25 -15.44 3.93
CA ILE A 12 7.70 -15.33 5.32
C ILE A 12 6.83 -14.34 6.09
N GLN A 13 6.52 -13.16 5.54
CA GLN A 13 5.63 -12.19 6.18
C GLN A 13 4.26 -12.82 6.51
N PHE A 14 3.64 -13.51 5.55
CA PHE A 14 2.34 -14.18 5.73
C PHE A 14 2.38 -15.49 6.54
N THR A 15 3.56 -16.01 6.88
CA THR A 15 3.70 -17.22 7.72
C THR A 15 4.24 -16.91 9.12
N ALA A 16 5.05 -15.86 9.26
CA ALA A 16 5.62 -15.41 10.53
C ALA A 16 4.69 -14.46 11.29
N VAL A 17 3.75 -13.78 10.62
CA VAL A 17 2.75 -12.91 11.23
C VAL A 17 1.38 -13.60 11.18
N PRO A 18 0.94 -14.30 12.25
CA PRO A 18 -0.20 -15.22 12.18
C PRO A 18 -1.54 -14.55 11.84
N TRP A 19 -1.71 -13.29 12.23
CA TRP A 19 -2.94 -12.53 12.02
C TRP A 19 -3.04 -11.89 10.63
N LEU A 20 -1.92 -11.73 9.93
CA LEU A 20 -1.83 -10.92 8.71
C LEU A 20 -2.72 -11.44 7.57
N ARG A 21 -2.77 -12.77 7.41
CA ARG A 21 -3.64 -13.41 6.41
C ARG A 21 -5.11 -13.12 6.69
N GLN A 22 -5.56 -13.40 7.90
CA GLN A 22 -6.96 -13.22 8.28
C GLN A 22 -7.36 -11.74 8.16
N HIS A 23 -6.51 -10.83 8.61
CA HIS A 23 -6.77 -9.39 8.48
C HIS A 23 -6.93 -8.95 7.01
N LEU A 24 -6.10 -9.44 6.09
CA LEU A 24 -6.25 -9.15 4.67
C LEU A 24 -7.57 -9.71 4.11
N GLU A 25 -7.95 -10.92 4.51
CA GLU A 25 -9.22 -11.54 4.12
C GLU A 25 -10.42 -10.74 4.65
N ASP A 26 -10.37 -10.27 5.89
CA ASP A 26 -11.41 -9.46 6.53
C ASP A 26 -11.56 -8.09 5.82
N GLU A 27 -10.45 -7.43 5.47
CA GLU A 27 -10.49 -6.17 4.74
C GLU A 27 -11.03 -6.34 3.31
N ILE A 28 -10.71 -7.43 2.63
CA ILE A 28 -11.30 -7.75 1.33
C ILE A 28 -12.81 -8.03 1.47
N GLY A 29 -13.21 -8.77 2.52
CA GLY A 29 -14.61 -9.01 2.84
C GLY A 29 -15.38 -7.71 3.07
N ALA A 30 -14.85 -6.83 3.92
CA ALA A 30 -15.42 -5.51 4.19
C ALA A 30 -15.52 -4.64 2.93
N PHE A 31 -14.57 -4.76 1.99
CA PHE A 31 -14.63 -4.05 0.72
C PHE A 31 -15.79 -4.55 -0.15
N ILE A 32 -15.97 -5.88 -0.21
CA ILE A 32 -17.05 -6.51 -0.97
C ILE A 32 -18.41 -6.15 -0.35
N GLU A 33 -18.54 -6.21 0.97
CA GLU A 33 -19.77 -5.82 1.68
C GLU A 33 -20.11 -4.35 1.50
N ALA A 34 -19.11 -3.46 1.54
CA ALA A 34 -19.31 -2.04 1.26
C ALA A 34 -19.63 -1.75 -0.21
N THR A 35 -19.38 -2.73 -1.10
CA THR A 35 -19.79 -2.73 -2.49
C THR A 35 -21.22 -3.23 -2.60
N ASP A 36 -22.15 -2.32 -2.33
CA ASP A 36 -23.58 -2.57 -2.52
C ASP A 36 -23.85 -2.95 -3.98
N LEU A 37 -24.11 -4.24 -4.23
CA LEU A 37 -24.43 -4.81 -5.54
C LEU A 37 -25.93 -4.72 -5.85
N ASP A 38 -26.68 -3.93 -5.08
CA ASP A 38 -28.10 -3.71 -5.30
C ASP A 38 -28.31 -3.01 -6.67
N PRO A 39 -29.09 -3.59 -7.60
CA PRO A 39 -29.31 -3.03 -8.93
C PRO A 39 -29.80 -1.57 -8.94
N GLU A 40 -30.56 -1.17 -7.91
CA GLU A 40 -31.09 0.19 -7.78
C GLU A 40 -30.00 1.19 -7.36
N VAL A 41 -29.15 0.81 -6.40
CA VAL A 41 -27.99 1.61 -5.99
C VAL A 41 -26.98 1.72 -7.11
N LEU A 42 -26.76 0.64 -7.87
CA LEU A 42 -25.89 0.64 -9.04
C LEU A 42 -26.43 1.58 -10.14
N ALA A 43 -27.74 1.57 -10.41
CA ALA A 43 -28.36 2.47 -11.38
C ALA A 43 -28.21 3.95 -10.97
N GLU A 44 -28.40 4.29 -9.70
CA GLU A 44 -28.19 5.65 -9.19
C GLU A 44 -26.70 6.07 -9.21
N ARG A 45 -25.77 5.14 -8.93
CA ARG A 45 -24.32 5.39 -9.07
C ARG A 45 -23.94 5.64 -10.53
N VAL A 46 -24.49 4.87 -11.48
CA VAL A 46 -24.25 5.08 -12.91
C VAL A 46 -24.82 6.43 -13.37
N LYS A 47 -26.03 6.81 -12.95
CA LYS A 47 -26.59 8.14 -13.25
C LYS A 47 -25.73 9.26 -12.66
N SER A 48 -25.27 9.10 -11.42
CA SER A 48 -24.38 10.06 -10.75
C SER A 48 -23.03 10.17 -11.45
N ALA A 49 -22.44 9.04 -11.89
CA ALA A 49 -21.23 8.99 -12.69
C ALA A 49 -21.38 9.78 -14.00
N VAL A 50 -22.45 9.49 -14.75
CA VAL A 50 -22.74 10.14 -16.03
C VAL A 50 -22.94 11.64 -15.84
N THR A 51 -23.62 12.06 -14.77
CA THR A 51 -23.83 13.47 -14.43
C THR A 51 -22.52 14.16 -14.06
N ALA A 52 -21.69 13.54 -13.22
CA ALA A 52 -20.37 14.05 -12.83
C ALA A 52 -19.41 14.17 -14.03
N VAL A 53 -19.40 13.16 -14.91
CA VAL A 53 -18.62 13.20 -16.16
C VAL A 53 -19.12 14.31 -17.07
N ARG A 54 -20.43 14.48 -17.23
CA ARG A 54 -21.01 15.54 -18.06
C ARG A 54 -20.69 16.94 -17.51
N GLY A 55 -20.67 17.10 -16.18
CA GLY A 55 -20.21 18.32 -15.51
C GLY A 55 -18.71 18.58 -15.69
N ALA A 56 -17.87 17.57 -15.54
CA ALA A 56 -16.42 17.67 -15.72
C ALA A 56 -16.00 17.89 -17.19
N VAL A 57 -16.81 17.47 -18.16
CA VAL A 57 -16.59 17.76 -19.59
C VAL A 57 -16.93 19.22 -19.92
N LEU A 58 -17.83 19.85 -19.16
CA LEU A 58 -18.16 21.28 -19.29
C LEU A 58 -17.12 22.17 -18.59
N ASP A 59 -16.56 21.73 -17.45
CA ASP A 59 -15.45 22.38 -16.74
C ASP A 59 -14.08 21.76 -17.12
N ARG A 60 -13.49 22.18 -18.25
CA ARG A 60 -12.14 21.77 -18.65
C ARG A 60 -11.06 22.40 -17.74
N GLY A 61 -10.75 21.73 -16.63
CA GLY A 61 -9.57 21.96 -15.79
C GLY A 61 -8.71 20.70 -15.61
N PRO A 62 -7.40 20.80 -15.25
CA PRO A 62 -6.44 19.69 -15.32
C PRO A 62 -6.61 18.59 -14.25
N ASN A 63 -7.62 18.70 -13.37
CA ASN A 63 -7.83 17.77 -12.27
C ASN A 63 -8.95 16.78 -12.58
N ALA A 64 -8.69 15.88 -13.54
CA ALA A 64 -9.45 14.64 -13.70
C ALA A 64 -9.15 13.71 -12.49
N THR A 65 -9.62 14.13 -11.32
CA THR A 65 -9.62 13.31 -10.12
C THR A 65 -10.61 12.19 -10.39
N SER A 66 -10.02 11.02 -10.70
CA SER A 66 -10.59 9.75 -11.09
C SER A 66 -12.10 9.64 -10.87
N ILE A 67 -12.86 9.48 -11.96
CA ILE A 67 -14.31 9.18 -11.95
C ILE A 67 -14.63 8.03 -11.00
N VAL A 68 -13.68 7.11 -10.77
CA VAL A 68 -13.82 6.01 -9.83
C VAL A 68 -13.74 6.44 -8.37
N GLU A 69 -12.89 7.42 -8.04
CA GLU A 69 -12.78 7.98 -6.68
C GLU A 69 -14.05 8.79 -6.31
N ALA A 70 -14.70 9.39 -7.31
CA ALA A 70 -15.99 10.07 -7.14
C ALA A 70 -17.18 9.11 -6.96
N LEU A 71 -17.03 7.83 -7.31
CA LEU A 71 -18.10 6.81 -7.25
C LEU A 71 -17.99 5.86 -6.05
N GLN A 72 -16.89 5.94 -5.29
CA GLN A 72 -16.70 5.14 -4.09
C GLN A 72 -17.45 5.74 -2.92
N THR A 73 -18.11 4.90 -2.13
CA THR A 73 -18.70 5.33 -0.86
C THR A 73 -17.59 5.65 0.15
N PRO A 74 -17.85 6.50 1.16
CA PRO A 74 -16.88 6.76 2.22
C PRO A 74 -16.41 5.48 2.93
N ALA A 75 -17.29 4.49 3.10
CA ALA A 75 -16.96 3.20 3.68
C ALA A 75 -16.00 2.38 2.80
N GLN A 76 -16.29 2.27 1.49
CA GLN A 76 -15.38 1.62 0.53
C GLN A 76 -14.02 2.29 0.49
N ARG A 77 -13.98 3.62 0.54
CA ARG A 77 -12.73 4.39 0.53
C ARG A 77 -11.87 4.08 1.74
N GLN A 78 -12.46 4.01 2.94
CA GLN A 78 -11.72 3.67 4.16
C GLN A 78 -11.09 2.28 4.10
N VAL A 79 -11.84 1.28 3.62
CA VAL A 79 -11.32 -0.09 3.45
C VAL A 79 -10.18 -0.10 2.44
N LEU A 80 -10.35 0.57 1.30
CA LEU A 80 -9.31 0.68 0.28
C LEU A 80 -8.06 1.39 0.80
N ASP A 81 -8.21 2.44 1.61
CA ASP A 81 -7.07 3.14 2.20
C ASP A 81 -6.28 2.22 3.14
N ARG A 82 -6.96 1.36 3.93
CA ARG A 82 -6.30 0.36 4.78
C ARG A 82 -5.58 -0.71 3.97
N LEU A 83 -6.25 -1.28 2.96
CA LEU A 83 -5.64 -2.25 2.03
C LEU A 83 -4.41 -1.66 1.33
N GLN A 84 -4.51 -0.44 0.82
CA GLN A 84 -3.39 0.24 0.17
C GLN A 84 -2.23 0.47 1.13
N ALA A 85 -2.51 0.90 2.37
CA ALA A 85 -1.48 1.13 3.37
C ALA A 85 -0.76 -0.16 3.76
N LEU A 86 -1.50 -1.25 3.99
CA LEU A 86 -0.93 -2.56 4.25
C LEU A 86 -0.03 -3.04 3.11
N MET A 87 -0.51 -2.99 1.88
CA MET A 87 0.27 -3.43 0.72
C MET A 87 1.52 -2.57 0.50
N THR A 88 1.43 -1.26 0.77
CA THR A 88 2.58 -0.35 0.70
C THR A 88 3.63 -0.69 1.76
N LEU A 89 3.21 -0.99 2.98
CA LEU A 89 4.11 -1.46 4.04
C LEU A 89 4.79 -2.77 3.65
N LEU A 90 4.04 -3.77 3.19
CA LEU A 90 4.57 -5.10 2.86
C LEU A 90 5.66 -5.01 1.78
N GLU A 91 5.42 -4.23 0.72
CA GLU A 91 6.42 -4.00 -0.34
C GLU A 91 7.61 -3.20 0.17
N GLY A 92 7.37 -2.15 0.97
CA GLY A 92 8.44 -1.34 1.54
C GLY A 92 9.38 -2.15 2.43
N HIS A 93 8.80 -3.03 3.24
CA HIS A 93 9.55 -3.96 4.08
C HIS A 93 10.27 -5.01 3.24
N ALA A 94 9.62 -5.57 2.21
CA ALA A 94 10.24 -6.51 1.30
C ALA A 94 11.47 -5.88 0.62
N ASP A 95 11.35 -4.65 0.12
CA ASP A 95 12.49 -3.90 -0.44
C ASP A 95 13.63 -3.72 0.57
N GLN A 96 13.31 -3.40 1.83
CA GLN A 96 14.32 -3.27 2.89
C GLN A 96 15.03 -4.59 3.19
N VAL A 97 14.28 -5.71 3.27
CA VAL A 97 14.85 -7.05 3.46
C VAL A 97 15.75 -7.43 2.29
N MET A 98 15.30 -7.16 1.07
CA MET A 98 16.06 -7.41 -0.16
C MET A 98 17.40 -6.65 -0.17
N ASP A 99 17.41 -5.42 0.32
CA ASP A 99 18.62 -4.62 0.49
C ASP A 99 19.54 -5.16 1.59
N ALA A 100 18.97 -5.69 2.69
CA ALA A 100 19.71 -6.22 3.83
C ALA A 100 20.36 -7.59 3.58
N VAL A 101 19.82 -8.41 2.66
CA VAL A 101 20.34 -9.77 2.35
C VAL A 101 21.80 -9.74 1.91
N GLY A 102 22.27 -8.62 1.33
CA GLY A 102 23.69 -8.32 1.11
C GLY A 102 24.47 -9.30 0.22
N PRO A 103 25.72 -8.97 -0.15
CA PRO A 103 26.54 -9.81 -1.02
C PRO A 103 26.92 -11.16 -0.39
N LYS A 104 26.83 -11.26 0.95
CA LYS A 104 27.19 -12.47 1.71
C LYS A 104 26.21 -13.62 1.49
N VAL A 105 24.94 -13.32 1.24
CA VAL A 105 23.91 -14.33 0.93
C VAL A 105 23.62 -14.35 -0.57
N VAL A 106 23.64 -13.19 -1.24
CA VAL A 106 23.44 -13.09 -2.69
C VAL A 106 24.56 -12.25 -3.31
N PRO A 107 25.64 -12.86 -3.81
CA PRO A 107 26.83 -12.15 -4.31
C PRO A 107 26.53 -11.11 -5.41
N THR A 108 25.49 -11.35 -6.23
CA THR A 108 25.10 -10.49 -7.36
C THR A 108 23.97 -9.51 -7.02
N VAL A 109 23.66 -9.29 -5.73
CA VAL A 109 22.49 -8.51 -5.28
C VAL A 109 22.44 -7.10 -5.90
N THR A 110 23.57 -6.42 -6.02
CA THR A 110 23.67 -5.05 -6.57
C THR A 110 23.37 -5.02 -8.08
N GLU A 111 23.87 -5.98 -8.83
CA GLU A 111 23.64 -6.06 -10.29
C GLU A 111 22.19 -6.45 -10.59
N ILE A 112 21.65 -7.37 -9.79
CA ILE A 112 20.25 -7.76 -9.86
C ILE A 112 19.33 -6.58 -9.54
N ARG A 113 19.61 -5.81 -8.49
CA ARG A 113 18.88 -4.59 -8.11
C ARG A 113 18.86 -3.58 -9.25
N SER A 114 20.03 -3.25 -9.82
CA SER A 114 20.14 -2.30 -10.93
C SER A 114 19.27 -2.72 -12.13
N ARG A 115 19.32 -4.00 -12.53
CA ARG A 115 18.51 -4.53 -13.64
C ARG A 115 17.01 -4.56 -13.32
N PHE A 116 16.64 -4.74 -12.05
CA PHE A 116 15.24 -4.75 -11.61
C PHE A 116 14.65 -3.34 -11.48
N ASP A 117 15.43 -2.39 -10.95
CA ASP A 117 15.07 -0.97 -10.90
C ASP A 117 14.89 -0.38 -12.30
N SER A 118 15.70 -0.80 -13.28
CA SER A 118 15.50 -0.44 -14.69
C SER A 118 14.24 -1.08 -15.32
N ARG A 119 13.80 -2.24 -14.83
CA ARG A 119 12.59 -2.96 -15.32
C ARG A 119 11.31 -2.62 -14.57
N ARG A 120 11.39 -1.92 -13.45
CA ARG A 120 10.26 -1.47 -12.61
C ARG A 120 9.26 -0.54 -13.30
N GLY A 121 9.51 -0.15 -14.55
CA GLY A 121 8.51 0.51 -15.41
C GLY A 121 7.30 -0.36 -15.80
N GLY A 122 7.31 -1.67 -15.49
CA GLY A 122 6.26 -2.63 -15.90
C GLY A 122 5.22 -3.07 -14.84
N GLY A 123 5.19 -2.46 -13.65
CA GLY A 123 4.22 -2.78 -12.57
C GLY A 123 4.68 -3.90 -11.61
N SER A 124 4.47 -3.70 -10.30
CA SER A 124 4.80 -4.68 -9.23
C SER A 124 3.87 -5.93 -9.31
N PRO A 125 4.28 -7.13 -8.85
CA PRO A 125 3.36 -8.26 -8.67
C PRO A 125 2.07 -7.89 -7.90
N ILE A 126 2.16 -6.95 -6.96
CA ILE A 126 1.01 -6.40 -6.25
C ILE A 126 0.13 -5.53 -7.15
N ASP A 127 0.71 -4.71 -8.04
CA ASP A 127 -0.04 -3.94 -9.03
C ASP A 127 -0.90 -4.88 -9.91
N ARG A 128 -0.35 -6.04 -10.27
CA ARG A 128 -1.08 -7.07 -11.01
C ARG A 128 -2.20 -7.70 -10.19
N PHE A 129 -2.02 -7.87 -8.88
CA PHE A 129 -3.03 -8.40 -7.97
C PHE A 129 -4.17 -7.38 -7.76
N VAL A 130 -3.84 -6.13 -7.48
CA VAL A 130 -4.77 -5.01 -7.30
C VAL A 130 -5.59 -4.77 -8.58
N ARG A 131 -4.95 -4.71 -9.75
CA ARG A 131 -5.62 -4.58 -11.06
C ARG A 131 -6.62 -5.72 -11.31
N ARG A 132 -6.29 -6.95 -10.89
CA ARG A 132 -7.17 -8.13 -11.07
C ARG A 132 -8.33 -8.19 -10.09
N LEU A 133 -8.12 -7.77 -8.83
CA LEU A 133 -9.14 -7.86 -7.79
C LEU A 133 -10.13 -6.69 -7.85
N LEU A 134 -9.65 -5.49 -8.19
CA LEU A 134 -10.43 -4.25 -8.08
C LEU A 134 -10.77 -3.60 -9.43
N GLY A 135 -10.08 -3.96 -10.53
CA GLY A 135 -10.25 -3.27 -11.82
C GLY A 135 -9.86 -1.78 -11.81
N LEU A 136 -9.23 -1.33 -10.73
CA LEU A 136 -8.86 0.07 -10.50
C LEU A 136 -7.42 0.31 -10.95
N ASP A 137 -7.21 1.28 -11.84
CA ASP A 137 -5.91 1.94 -12.03
C ASP A 137 -5.64 2.83 -10.80
N LEU A 138 -5.30 2.21 -9.67
CA LEU A 138 -4.86 2.94 -8.49
C LEU A 138 -3.50 3.56 -8.78
N LYS A 139 -3.44 4.91 -8.72
CA LYS A 139 -2.25 5.71 -9.07
C LYS A 139 -0.98 5.14 -8.42
N LEU A 140 -0.15 4.54 -9.28
CA LEU A 140 1.08 3.84 -8.92
C LEU A 140 2.13 4.71 -8.19
N LEU A 141 2.02 6.03 -8.27
CA LEU A 141 3.01 6.97 -7.77
C LEU A 141 3.09 7.05 -6.24
N GLN A 142 2.03 6.64 -5.51
CA GLN A 142 2.05 6.64 -4.04
C GLN A 142 2.63 5.37 -3.41
N TYR A 143 2.76 4.26 -4.15
CA TYR A 143 3.30 3.00 -3.60
C TYR A 143 4.81 3.03 -3.30
N ARG A 144 5.55 4.02 -3.80
CA ARG A 144 6.99 4.19 -3.51
C ARG A 144 7.28 4.71 -2.09
N GLN A 145 6.25 5.03 -1.31
CA GLN A 145 6.39 5.56 0.05
C GLN A 145 6.78 4.49 1.07
N GLY A 146 6.42 3.21 0.84
CA GLY A 146 6.67 2.13 1.80
C GLY A 146 8.14 1.99 2.18
N GLY A 147 9.04 1.93 1.20
CA GLY A 147 10.47 1.82 1.49
C GLY A 147 11.03 3.06 2.20
N ALA A 148 10.51 4.25 1.91
CA ALA A 148 10.90 5.47 2.61
C ALA A 148 10.43 5.47 4.07
N PHE A 149 9.19 5.04 4.31
CA PHE A 149 8.65 4.84 5.65
C PHE A 149 9.51 3.86 6.47
N VAL A 150 9.76 2.66 5.95
CA VAL A 150 10.55 1.64 6.66
C VAL A 150 11.96 2.17 6.98
N ARG A 151 12.64 2.78 6.01
CA ARG A 151 13.96 3.36 6.24
C ARG A 151 13.96 4.47 7.28
N ALA A 152 12.96 5.36 7.25
CA ALA A 152 12.86 6.46 8.21
C ALA A 152 12.65 5.94 9.64
N VAL A 153 11.71 5.01 9.84
CA VAL A 153 11.44 4.44 11.17
C VAL A 153 12.65 3.65 11.67
N VAL A 154 13.28 2.82 10.83
CA VAL A 154 14.45 2.02 11.24
C VAL A 154 15.66 2.92 11.54
N ALA A 155 15.88 3.99 10.77
CA ALA A 155 16.99 4.91 11.01
C ALA A 155 16.86 5.65 12.34
N GLU A 156 15.63 5.95 12.74
CA GLU A 156 15.34 6.78 13.91
C GLU A 156 15.10 5.96 15.19
N ALA A 157 14.30 4.91 15.11
CA ALA A 157 13.87 4.11 16.25
C ALA A 157 14.51 2.71 16.30
N GLY A 158 15.23 2.31 15.25
CA GLY A 158 15.83 0.99 15.14
C GLY A 158 14.87 -0.09 14.65
N VAL A 159 15.43 -1.26 14.33
CA VAL A 159 14.68 -2.39 13.75
C VAL A 159 13.71 -3.01 14.75
N ASP A 160 14.05 -3.07 16.04
CA ASP A 160 13.19 -3.66 17.07
C ASP A 160 11.92 -2.84 17.27
N ALA A 161 12.03 -1.51 17.27
CA ALA A 161 10.88 -0.62 17.34
C ALA A 161 10.04 -0.71 16.05
N PHE A 162 10.68 -0.78 14.88
CA PHE A 162 9.95 -0.99 13.62
C PHE A 162 9.15 -2.30 13.62
N ASN A 163 9.72 -3.39 14.16
CA ASN A 163 9.06 -4.70 14.19
C ASN A 163 7.76 -4.73 15.00
N LEU A 164 7.46 -3.69 15.78
CA LEU A 164 6.16 -3.52 16.42
C LEU A 164 5.00 -3.48 15.41
N VAL A 165 5.26 -3.07 14.16
CA VAL A 165 4.26 -3.07 13.07
C VAL A 165 3.62 -4.45 12.82
N TRP A 166 4.30 -5.52 13.23
CA TRP A 166 3.84 -6.91 13.07
C TRP A 166 3.07 -7.45 14.30
N GLN A 167 2.94 -6.68 15.38
CA GLN A 167 2.28 -7.17 16.59
C GLN A 167 0.77 -7.29 16.43
N SER A 168 0.15 -6.36 15.69
CA SER A 168 -1.31 -6.31 15.55
C SER A 168 -1.76 -5.46 14.35
N PRO A 169 -3.01 -5.61 13.88
CA PRO A 169 -3.58 -4.71 12.88
C PRO A 169 -3.51 -3.23 13.30
N GLU A 170 -3.66 -2.94 14.59
CA GLU A 170 -3.64 -1.59 15.15
C GLU A 170 -2.27 -0.92 15.02
N THR A 171 -1.20 -1.71 14.95
CA THR A 171 0.18 -1.20 14.76
C THR A 171 0.53 -0.92 13.30
N LEU A 172 -0.32 -1.29 12.34
CA LEU A 172 -0.11 -0.97 10.93
C LEU A 172 -0.11 0.55 10.70
N PRO A 173 0.71 1.07 9.77
CA PRO A 173 0.64 2.47 9.38
C PRO A 173 -0.61 2.72 8.57
N THR A 174 -1.22 3.88 8.80
CA THR A 174 -2.21 4.45 7.91
C THR A 174 -1.55 5.03 6.66
N ARG A 175 -2.35 5.33 5.62
CA ARG A 175 -1.85 6.00 4.42
C ARG A 175 -1.19 7.35 4.71
N ALA A 176 -1.72 8.11 5.67
CA ALA A 176 -1.13 9.40 6.07
C ALA A 176 0.23 9.20 6.76
N GLU A 177 0.35 8.17 7.58
CA GLU A 177 1.57 7.84 8.32
C GLU A 177 2.68 7.24 7.45
N LEU A 178 2.33 6.62 6.32
CA LEU A 178 3.32 6.24 5.31
C LEU A 178 4.01 7.47 4.68
N VAL A 179 3.35 8.63 4.68
CA VAL A 179 3.91 9.92 4.23
C VAL A 179 4.64 10.63 5.37
N ASP A 180 4.12 10.54 6.60
CA ASP A 180 4.71 11.08 7.82
C ASP A 180 5.05 9.95 8.81
N PRO A 181 6.23 9.30 8.68
CA PRO A 181 6.64 8.24 9.60
C PRO A 181 6.71 8.70 11.07
N GLY A 182 6.90 9.99 11.31
CA GLY A 182 6.88 10.58 12.65
C GLY A 182 5.52 10.46 13.34
N ALA A 183 4.42 10.54 12.57
CA ALA A 183 3.07 10.35 13.11
C ALA A 183 2.86 8.89 13.57
N TRP A 184 3.36 7.92 12.82
CA TRP A 184 3.32 6.50 13.22
C TRP A 184 4.10 6.26 14.50
N MET A 185 5.34 6.77 14.56
CA MET A 185 6.20 6.62 15.75
C MET A 185 5.55 7.26 16.98
N GLN A 186 4.92 8.43 16.83
CA GLN A 186 4.20 9.05 17.92
C GLN A 186 3.03 8.19 18.42
N ARG A 187 2.27 7.58 17.50
CA ARG A 187 1.10 6.75 17.85
C ARG A 187 1.49 5.42 18.47
N VAL A 188 2.50 4.74 17.92
CA VAL A 188 2.85 3.36 18.28
C VAL A 188 3.95 3.32 19.34
N LEU A 189 4.95 4.19 19.26
CA LEU A 189 6.09 4.24 20.18
C LEU A 189 5.89 5.24 21.32
N GLY A 190 4.92 6.15 21.19
CA GLY A 190 4.71 7.24 22.13
C GLY A 190 5.72 8.39 21.99
N SER A 191 6.60 8.35 20.99
CA SER A 191 7.64 9.34 20.76
C SER A 191 7.63 9.86 19.33
N ARG A 192 7.62 11.18 19.17
CA ARG A 192 7.89 11.84 17.88
C ARG A 192 9.35 12.28 17.86
N PRO A 193 10.14 11.85 16.89
CA PRO A 193 11.49 12.36 16.71
C PRO A 193 11.47 13.87 16.53
N SER A 194 12.38 14.58 17.18
CA SER A 194 12.65 15.98 16.87
C SER A 194 13.35 16.02 15.52
N LEU A 195 12.61 16.36 14.45
CA LEU A 195 13.19 16.64 13.14
C LEU A 195 14.24 17.74 13.33
N SER A 196 15.52 17.37 13.25
CA SER A 196 16.59 18.35 13.10
C SER A 196 16.45 18.93 11.69
N ALA A 197 16.21 20.24 11.63
CA ALA A 197 15.99 21.01 10.41
C ALA A 197 17.18 20.99 9.45
#